data_AF-A0A3A9ARW2-F1
#
_entry.id   AF-A0A3A9ARW2-F1
#
_cell.length_a   1.000
_cell.length_b   1.000
_cell.length_c   1.000
_cell.angle_alpha   90.00
_cell.angle_beta   90.00
_cell.angle_gamma   90.00
#
_symmetry.space_group_name_H-M   'P 1'
#
loop_
_entity.id
_entity.type
_entity.pdbx_description
1 polymer ?
#
loop_
_entity_poly.entity_id
_entity_poly.type
_entity_poly.pdbx_seq_one_letter_code
_entity_poly.pdbx_strand_id
1 'polypeptide(L)'
;MLNFGHICKPHLSTFIKQAKPRQAVSLKILLLTGITVFLILGLNFFHVQAAVSPASASDAGEDGIWENPETGYCVILEDDAGLLSQSEREQLSLEMRPVTDYGNAIFKSIDYNPYATSYFAESFYHEYVGTASGCLFLIDMDNREIYIFSDGAVYKTIRPSYADTITDNVYRYASNADYLSCAANAFSQIHTLLSGQKIAQPMKYISNLLLALILAALINYFVVRLSSRTAKPSDREILLATSAKFAFTNPQRQLTHQSKVYSPPSSGSSSGGRSSGGGGGRSGGGGGHRF
;
A
#
# COMPACT_ATOMS: atom_id res chain seq x y z
N MET A 1 -52.60 -82.73 9.50
CA MET A 1 -52.17 -81.53 10.25
C MET A 1 -52.91 -80.32 9.67
N LEU A 2 -53.65 -79.61 10.53
CA LEU A 2 -53.99 -78.15 10.54
C LEU A 2 -54.05 -77.44 9.17
N ASN A 3 -55.18 -76.97 8.62
CA ASN A 3 -56.29 -76.11 9.08
C ASN A 3 -56.00 -74.59 9.10
N PHE A 4 -57.00 -73.84 8.58
CA PHE A 4 -57.22 -72.37 8.57
C PHE A 4 -56.26 -71.50 7.75
N GLY A 5 -56.69 -70.45 7.03
CA GLY A 5 -57.93 -69.71 7.04
C GLY A 5 -57.60 -68.21 6.94
N HIS A 6 -58.14 -67.55 5.91
CA HIS A 6 -58.71 -66.19 5.89
C HIS A 6 -58.16 -65.12 6.87
N ILE A 7 -57.83 -63.90 6.36
CA ILE A 7 -58.33 -62.56 6.81
C ILE A 7 -57.33 -61.38 6.62
N CYS A 8 -57.89 -60.30 6.03
CA CYS A 8 -57.65 -58.85 6.17
C CYS A 8 -56.30 -58.13 5.90
N LYS A 9 -56.44 -57.03 5.13
CA LYS A 9 -55.65 -55.78 5.26
C LYS A 9 -55.91 -55.12 6.62
N PRO A 10 -54.97 -54.31 7.13
CA PRO A 10 -55.36 -52.96 7.52
C PRO A 10 -54.33 -51.83 7.26
N HIS A 11 -54.94 -50.64 7.28
CA HIS A 11 -54.57 -49.23 7.30
C HIS A 11 -53.36 -48.72 8.15
N LEU A 12 -52.75 -47.62 7.66
CA LEU A 12 -52.26 -46.39 8.34
C LEU A 12 -51.22 -46.44 9.48
N SER A 13 -50.06 -45.76 9.31
CA SER A 13 -49.66 -44.60 10.14
C SER A 13 -48.30 -43.98 9.73
N THR A 14 -48.36 -42.70 9.39
CA THR A 14 -47.50 -41.59 9.86
C THR A 14 -46.03 -41.86 10.21
N PHE A 15 -45.11 -41.42 9.34
CA PHE A 15 -43.78 -40.95 9.77
C PHE A 15 -43.43 -39.62 9.09
N ILE A 16 -43.72 -38.54 9.82
CA ILE A 16 -43.13 -37.22 9.64
C ILE A 16 -41.67 -37.28 10.10
N LYS A 17 -40.84 -36.34 9.58
CA LYS A 17 -39.56 -35.84 10.11
C LYS A 17 -38.28 -36.59 9.68
N GLN A 18 -37.55 -36.01 8.71
CA GLN A 18 -36.36 -35.16 8.95
C GLN A 18 -35.60 -34.96 7.63
N ALA A 19 -35.79 -33.81 6.98
CA ALA A 19 -34.86 -33.32 5.98
C ALA A 19 -33.57 -32.87 6.70
N LYS A 20 -32.46 -33.54 6.41
CA LYS A 20 -31.14 -33.26 6.99
C LYS A 20 -30.44 -32.16 6.19
N PRO A 21 -30.12 -30.97 6.74
CA PRO A 21 -29.37 -29.95 6.01
C PRO A 21 -27.86 -30.29 6.07
N ARG A 22 -27.34 -31.00 5.06
CA ARG A 22 -25.92 -31.36 4.95
C ARG A 22 -25.01 -30.24 4.37
N GLN A 23 -25.54 -29.06 4.05
CA GLN A 23 -24.78 -28.03 3.33
C GLN A 23 -24.25 -26.87 4.20
N ALA A 24 -24.81 -26.60 5.38
CA ALA A 24 -24.38 -25.45 6.20
C ALA A 24 -23.07 -25.68 6.99
N VAL A 25 -22.68 -26.94 7.19
CA VAL A 25 -21.48 -27.30 7.99
C VAL A 25 -20.20 -27.15 7.17
N SER A 26 -20.26 -27.39 5.85
CA SER A 26 -19.08 -27.35 4.98
C SER A 26 -18.52 -25.94 4.77
N LEU A 27 -19.37 -24.91 4.76
CA LEU A 27 -18.94 -23.53 4.50
C LEU A 27 -18.32 -22.86 5.74
N LYS A 28 -18.83 -23.18 6.95
CA LYS A 28 -18.27 -22.66 8.21
C LYS A 28 -16.89 -23.26 8.51
N ILE A 29 -16.69 -24.55 8.21
CA ILE A 29 -15.39 -25.22 8.38
C ILE A 29 -14.35 -24.70 7.38
N LEU A 30 -14.75 -24.35 6.16
CA LEU A 30 -13.86 -23.76 5.16
C LEU A 30 -13.42 -22.33 5.53
N LEU A 31 -14.31 -21.53 6.12
CA LEU A 31 -14.00 -20.16 6.56
C LEU A 31 -13.11 -20.14 7.81
N LEU A 32 -13.33 -21.05 8.77
CA LEU A 32 -12.51 -21.15 9.99
C LEU A 32 -11.10 -21.68 9.72
N THR A 33 -10.93 -22.61 8.77
CA THR A 33 -9.62 -23.15 8.39
C THR A 33 -8.78 -22.18 7.54
N GLY A 34 -9.42 -21.34 6.73
CA GLY A 34 -8.73 -20.28 5.99
C GLY A 34 -8.15 -19.18 6.88
N ILE A 35 -8.87 -18.82 7.95
CA ILE A 35 -8.43 -17.78 8.90
C ILE A 35 -7.25 -18.27 9.77
N THR A 36 -7.23 -19.55 10.16
CA THR A 36 -6.14 -20.12 10.97
C THR A 36 -4.85 -20.32 10.19
N VAL A 37 -4.93 -20.66 8.90
CA VAL A 37 -3.74 -20.76 8.02
C VAL A 37 -3.14 -19.37 7.76
N PHE A 38 -3.96 -18.32 7.64
CA PHE A 38 -3.50 -16.94 7.48
C PHE A 38 -2.80 -16.38 8.73
N LEU A 39 -3.17 -16.88 9.92
CA LEU A 39 -2.62 -16.45 11.21
C LEU A 39 -1.28 -17.14 11.54
N ILE A 40 -1.06 -18.38 11.06
CA ILE A 40 0.16 -19.17 11.30
C ILE A 40 1.30 -18.79 10.33
N LEU A 41 0.97 -18.31 9.12
CA LEU A 41 1.96 -17.82 8.15
C LEU A 41 2.47 -16.39 8.44
N GLY A 42 1.79 -15.62 9.31
CA GLY A 42 2.14 -14.24 9.64
C GLY A 42 3.15 -14.05 10.78
N LEU A 43 3.57 -15.11 11.47
CA LEU A 43 4.39 -15.02 12.69
C LEU A 43 5.85 -15.50 12.53
N ASN A 44 6.27 -15.90 11.33
CA ASN A 44 7.65 -16.30 11.07
C ASN A 44 8.37 -15.27 10.21
N PHE A 45 8.63 -14.09 10.78
CA PHE A 45 9.66 -13.18 10.31
C PHE A 45 10.36 -12.60 11.54
N PHE A 46 11.69 -12.53 11.46
CA PHE A 46 12.66 -12.07 12.48
C PHE A 46 13.25 -13.14 13.41
N HIS A 47 14.24 -13.85 12.87
CA HIS A 47 15.55 -13.87 13.52
C HIS A 47 16.63 -13.78 12.42
N VAL A 48 17.22 -12.60 12.28
CA VAL A 48 18.50 -12.43 11.57
C VAL A 48 19.51 -12.02 12.63
N GLN A 49 20.43 -12.94 12.92
CA GLN A 49 21.63 -12.66 13.70
C GLN A 49 22.69 -12.15 12.70
N ALA A 50 23.00 -10.85 12.74
CA ALA A 50 24.17 -10.33 12.05
C ALA A 50 25.39 -10.49 12.96
N ALA A 51 26.32 -11.36 12.56
CA ALA A 51 27.67 -11.35 13.12
C ALA A 51 28.46 -10.25 12.41
N VAL A 52 28.69 -9.13 13.09
CA VAL A 52 29.62 -8.09 12.63
C VAL A 52 31.02 -8.51 13.05
N SER A 53 31.86 -8.85 12.08
CA SER A 53 33.31 -8.88 12.27
C SER A 53 33.85 -7.45 12.19
N PRO A 54 34.77 -7.03 13.08
CA PRO A 54 35.40 -5.73 12.97
C PRO A 54 36.39 -5.74 11.81
N ALA A 55 36.07 -5.03 10.73
CA ALA A 55 37.04 -4.72 9.69
C ALA A 55 37.86 -3.51 10.14
N SER A 56 39.08 -3.77 10.61
CA SER A 56 40.11 -2.77 10.79
C SER A 56 40.73 -2.43 9.43
N ALA A 57 40.63 -1.18 8.99
CA ALA A 57 41.67 -0.47 8.26
C ALA A 57 41.24 0.99 8.07
N SER A 58 41.87 1.85 8.85
CA SER A 58 41.91 3.29 8.69
C SER A 58 42.48 3.65 7.31
N ASP A 59 41.59 4.13 6.44
CA ASP A 59 41.94 4.90 5.25
C ASP A 59 40.80 5.89 5.02
N ALA A 60 40.67 6.84 5.96
CA ALA A 60 39.89 8.04 5.75
C ALA A 60 40.91 9.08 5.25
N GLY A 61 40.79 9.47 3.98
CA GLY A 61 41.59 10.55 3.41
C GLY A 61 41.42 11.82 4.24
N GLU A 62 42.46 12.66 4.25
CA GLU A 62 42.60 13.82 5.15
C GLU A 62 41.46 14.86 5.10
N ASP A 63 40.50 14.75 4.17
CA ASP A 63 39.44 15.75 3.94
C ASP A 63 38.00 15.20 4.06
N GLY A 64 37.80 14.06 4.73
CA GLY A 64 36.44 13.48 4.90
C GLY A 64 35.84 12.88 3.62
N ILE A 65 36.68 12.71 2.59
CA ILE A 65 36.33 12.09 1.31
C ILE A 65 37.02 10.73 1.22
N TRP A 66 36.28 9.72 0.78
CA TRP A 66 36.80 8.40 0.43
C TRP A 66 36.23 7.97 -0.92
N GLU A 67 37.07 7.45 -1.81
CA GLU A 67 36.66 7.01 -3.14
C GLU A 67 36.63 5.47 -3.21
N ASN A 68 35.56 4.92 -3.79
CA ASN A 68 35.47 3.50 -4.06
C ASN A 68 36.32 3.16 -5.29
N PRO A 69 37.36 2.31 -5.17
CA PRO A 69 38.27 2.00 -6.27
C PRO A 69 37.62 1.19 -7.40
N GLU A 70 36.48 0.53 -7.15
CA GLU A 70 35.79 -0.29 -8.15
C GLU A 70 34.83 0.53 -9.02
N THR A 71 34.15 1.52 -8.43
CA THR A 71 33.09 2.29 -9.10
C THR A 71 33.46 3.74 -9.40
N GLY A 72 34.45 4.31 -8.70
CA GLY A 72 34.80 5.73 -8.74
C GLY A 72 33.78 6.63 -8.04
N TYR A 73 32.81 6.07 -7.32
CA TYR A 73 31.89 6.86 -6.49
C TYR A 73 32.49 7.15 -5.11
N CYS A 74 32.16 8.31 -4.56
CA CYS A 74 32.75 8.78 -3.32
C CYS A 74 31.77 8.74 -2.14
N VAL A 75 32.32 8.51 -0.96
CA VAL A 75 31.76 8.93 0.33
C VAL A 75 32.30 10.32 0.63
N ILE A 76 31.41 11.28 0.90
CA ILE A 76 31.75 12.65 1.27
C ILE A 76 31.06 12.93 2.61
N LEU A 77 31.83 13.30 3.64
CA LEU A 77 31.30 13.57 4.98
C LEU A 77 31.75 14.94 5.46
N GLU A 78 30.81 15.86 5.56
CA GLU A 78 31.04 17.21 6.11
C GLU A 78 30.11 17.49 7.29
N ASP A 79 30.69 17.85 8.43
CA ASP A 79 29.95 18.05 9.69
C ASP A 79 30.16 19.46 10.23
N ASP A 80 29.61 20.48 9.56
CA ASP A 80 29.82 21.89 9.93
C ASP A 80 29.16 22.23 11.27
N ALA A 81 28.07 21.54 11.62
CA ALA A 81 27.39 21.71 12.90
C ALA A 81 28.10 20.99 14.06
N GLY A 82 29.19 20.25 13.80
CA GLY A 82 29.95 19.54 14.82
C GLY A 82 29.12 18.51 15.60
N LEU A 83 28.23 17.80 14.91
CA LEU A 83 27.31 16.82 15.50
C LEU A 83 28.00 15.49 15.83
N LEU A 84 29.14 15.20 15.20
CA LEU A 84 29.84 13.91 15.27
C LEU A 84 31.28 14.08 15.75
N SER A 85 31.68 13.26 16.72
CA SER A 85 33.09 13.10 17.08
C SER A 85 33.90 12.46 15.95
N GLN A 86 35.23 12.55 16.01
CA GLN A 86 36.13 11.95 15.00
C GLN A 86 35.85 10.44 14.80
N SER A 87 35.70 9.69 15.89
CA SER A 87 35.39 8.25 15.81
C SER A 87 34.03 7.98 15.18
N GLU A 88 33.03 8.82 15.45
CA GLU A 88 31.69 8.68 14.85
C GLU A 88 31.70 9.01 13.37
N ARG A 89 32.53 9.98 12.93
CA ARG A 89 32.73 10.28 11.51
C ARG A 89 33.38 9.11 10.76
N GLU A 90 34.40 8.49 11.36
CA GLU A 90 35.03 7.29 10.80
C GLU A 90 34.05 6.12 10.72
N GLN A 91 33.27 5.90 11.77
CA GLN A 91 32.23 4.87 11.78
C GLN A 91 31.16 5.15 10.70
N LEU A 92 30.66 6.37 10.60
CA LEU A 92 29.66 6.74 9.60
C LEU A 92 30.21 6.58 8.18
N SER A 93 31.46 6.97 7.93
CA SER A 93 32.13 6.77 6.64
C SER A 93 32.08 5.30 6.21
N LEU A 94 32.38 4.36 7.11
CA LEU A 94 32.31 2.92 6.85
C LEU A 94 30.87 2.47 6.51
N GLU A 95 29.87 2.95 7.24
CA GLU A 95 28.45 2.64 7.01
C GLU A 95 27.93 3.20 5.66
N MET A 96 28.54 4.26 5.15
CA MET A 96 28.18 4.86 3.85
C MET A 96 28.77 4.11 2.65
N ARG A 97 29.90 3.41 2.81
CA ARG A 97 30.61 2.74 1.70
C ARG A 97 29.73 1.81 0.85
N PRO A 98 28.84 0.98 1.40
CA PRO A 98 27.98 0.10 0.58
C PRO A 98 27.07 0.84 -0.42
N VAL A 99 26.75 2.12 -0.18
CA VAL A 99 25.97 2.92 -1.14
C VAL A 99 26.78 3.23 -2.41
N THR A 100 28.12 3.30 -2.30
CA THR A 100 29.04 3.59 -3.41
C THR A 100 29.11 2.49 -4.47
N ASP A 101 28.45 1.35 -4.27
CA ASP A 101 28.22 0.37 -5.34
C ASP A 101 27.22 0.89 -6.39
N TYR A 102 26.39 1.88 -6.03
CA TYR A 102 25.27 2.39 -6.84
C TYR A 102 25.36 3.89 -7.16
N GLY A 103 26.04 4.67 -6.31
CA GLY A 103 26.23 6.11 -6.49
C GLY A 103 26.94 6.77 -5.31
N ASN A 104 27.28 8.05 -5.45
CA ASN A 104 27.91 8.84 -4.39
C ASN A 104 27.04 8.88 -3.12
N ALA A 105 27.69 8.83 -1.96
CA ALA A 105 27.04 8.91 -0.65
C ALA A 105 27.57 10.15 0.08
N ILE A 106 26.68 11.10 0.35
CA ILE A 106 27.07 12.40 0.91
C ILE A 106 26.35 12.63 2.23
N PHE A 107 27.10 12.88 3.30
CA PHE A 107 26.57 13.36 4.57
C PHE A 107 26.95 14.83 4.75
N LYS A 108 25.96 15.66 5.10
CA LYS A 108 26.18 17.06 5.44
C LYS A 108 25.41 17.41 6.72
N SER A 109 26.06 18.12 7.64
CA SER A 109 25.37 18.84 8.72
C SER A 109 25.66 20.34 8.62
N ILE A 110 24.68 21.17 8.99
CA ILE A 110 24.81 22.64 9.02
C ILE A 110 24.08 23.21 10.25
N ASP A 111 24.65 24.25 10.84
CA ASP A 111 24.12 24.97 12.01
C ASP A 111 23.37 26.27 11.65
N TYR A 112 23.56 26.76 10.44
CA TYR A 112 22.93 27.96 9.90
C TYR A 112 22.45 27.74 8.46
N ASN A 113 21.19 28.06 8.16
CA ASN A 113 20.65 27.98 6.82
C ASN A 113 19.60 29.09 6.54
N PRO A 114 19.94 30.14 5.77
CA PRO A 114 18.98 31.19 5.44
C PRO A 114 17.97 30.78 4.35
N TYR A 115 18.07 29.57 3.79
CA TYR A 115 17.24 29.07 2.71
C TYR A 115 16.39 27.86 3.14
N ALA A 116 15.52 27.39 2.25
CA ALA A 116 14.85 26.11 2.44
C ALA A 116 15.87 24.96 2.44
N THR A 117 15.74 24.01 3.37
CA THR A 117 16.60 22.83 3.49
C THR A 117 16.75 22.06 2.18
N SER A 118 15.65 21.90 1.42
CA SER A 118 15.66 21.24 0.11
C SER A 118 16.51 21.95 -0.94
N TYR A 119 16.48 23.29 -0.95
CA TYR A 119 17.26 24.10 -1.88
C TYR A 119 18.76 24.02 -1.56
N PHE A 120 19.10 24.09 -0.27
CA PHE A 120 20.49 23.91 0.18
C PHE A 120 21.01 22.52 -0.22
N ALA A 121 20.25 21.47 0.08
CA ALA A 121 20.62 20.09 -0.23
C ALA A 121 20.86 19.85 -1.73
N GLU A 122 19.98 20.35 -2.59
CA GLU A 122 20.14 20.28 -4.06
C GLU A 122 21.40 21.03 -4.52
N SER A 123 21.57 22.27 -4.05
CA SER A 123 22.70 23.12 -4.45
C SER A 123 24.04 22.51 -4.03
N PHE A 124 24.16 22.07 -2.78
CA PHE A 124 25.38 21.45 -2.26
C PHE A 124 25.71 20.15 -3.00
N TYR A 125 24.71 19.31 -3.27
CA TYR A 125 24.91 18.08 -4.03
C TYR A 125 25.46 18.38 -5.44
N HIS A 126 24.84 19.32 -6.16
CA HIS A 126 25.26 19.66 -7.51
C HIS A 126 26.62 20.35 -7.56
N GLU A 127 27.01 21.07 -6.51
CA GLU A 127 28.35 21.66 -6.39
C GLU A 127 29.45 20.60 -6.30
N TYR A 128 29.24 19.55 -5.51
CA TYR A 128 30.25 18.50 -5.29
C TYR A 128 30.29 17.42 -6.37
N VAL A 129 29.13 16.94 -6.80
CA VAL A 129 29.05 15.76 -7.69
C VAL A 129 28.23 16.01 -8.96
N GLY A 130 27.76 17.24 -9.18
CA GLY A 130 26.92 17.57 -10.34
C GLY A 130 25.70 16.64 -10.43
N THR A 131 25.38 16.18 -11.63
CA THR A 131 24.27 15.24 -11.86
C THR A 131 24.69 13.77 -11.77
N ALA A 132 25.83 13.47 -11.15
CA ALA A 132 26.27 12.08 -10.96
C ALA A 132 25.25 11.31 -10.10
N SER A 133 25.23 9.98 -10.26
CA SER A 133 24.36 9.12 -9.46
C SER A 133 24.76 9.18 -7.99
N GLY A 134 23.80 9.34 -7.09
CA GLY A 134 24.07 9.42 -5.67
C GLY A 134 22.93 9.99 -4.84
N CYS A 135 23.19 10.12 -3.54
CA CYS A 135 22.30 10.72 -2.57
C CYS A 135 23.05 11.51 -1.50
N LEU A 136 22.38 12.52 -0.98
CA LEU A 136 22.81 13.33 0.14
C LEU A 136 21.83 13.20 1.29
N PHE A 137 22.35 13.01 2.50
CA PHE A 137 21.61 13.12 3.75
C PHE A 137 22.08 14.38 4.50
N LEU A 138 21.16 15.32 4.68
CA LEU A 138 21.36 16.60 5.35
C LEU A 138 20.72 16.58 6.73
N ILE A 139 21.46 17.06 7.73
CA ILE A 139 20.92 17.49 9.01
C ILE A 139 21.02 19.02 9.09
N ASP A 140 19.91 19.71 8.91
CA ASP A 140 19.79 21.16 9.00
C ASP A 140 19.31 21.54 10.40
N MET A 141 20.24 22.01 11.23
CA MET A 141 19.97 22.33 12.62
C MET A 141 19.22 23.65 12.81
N ASP A 142 19.30 24.57 11.84
CA ASP A 142 18.65 25.88 11.87
C ASP A 142 17.16 25.73 11.57
N ASN A 143 16.83 25.04 10.47
CA ASN A 143 15.44 24.73 10.13
C ASN A 143 14.87 23.55 10.94
N ARG A 144 15.70 22.87 11.75
CA ARG A 144 15.37 21.64 12.48
C ARG A 144 14.76 20.60 11.53
N GLU A 145 15.45 20.33 10.43
CA GLU A 145 14.96 19.47 9.35
C GLU A 145 16.05 18.47 8.92
N ILE A 146 15.70 17.18 8.86
CA ILE A 146 16.52 16.19 8.18
C ILE A 146 16.00 16.01 6.75
N TYR A 147 16.89 15.91 5.77
CA TYR A 147 16.51 15.89 4.36
C TYR A 147 17.37 14.93 3.55
N ILE A 148 16.74 14.13 2.69
CA ILE A 148 17.45 13.29 1.72
C ILE A 148 17.23 13.88 0.34
N PHE A 149 18.31 14.20 -0.36
CA PHE A 149 18.31 14.52 -1.78
C PHE A 149 18.94 13.37 -2.58
N SER A 150 18.48 13.13 -3.81
CA SER A 150 19.10 12.16 -4.70
C SER A 150 18.99 12.59 -6.16
N ASP A 151 19.96 12.16 -6.97
CA ASP A 151 20.01 12.42 -8.41
C ASP A 151 20.49 11.16 -9.17
N GLY A 152 20.46 11.22 -10.50
CA GLY A 152 20.98 10.18 -11.38
C GLY A 152 20.24 8.85 -11.27
N ALA A 153 20.99 7.73 -11.23
CA ALA A 153 20.38 6.40 -11.18
C ALA A 153 19.78 6.09 -9.80
N VAL A 154 20.42 6.57 -8.72
CA VAL A 154 19.92 6.45 -7.34
C VAL A 154 18.53 7.06 -7.19
N TYR A 155 18.25 8.22 -7.81
CA TYR A 155 16.92 8.86 -7.77
C TYR A 155 15.77 7.97 -8.28
N LYS A 156 16.05 7.02 -9.19
CA LYS A 156 15.02 6.09 -9.70
C LYS A 156 14.49 5.16 -8.61
N THR A 157 15.33 4.87 -7.61
CA THR A 157 15.04 4.02 -6.45
C THR A 157 14.68 4.87 -5.23
N ILE A 158 15.53 5.83 -4.86
CA ILE A 158 15.35 6.75 -3.73
C ILE A 158 14.51 7.96 -4.17
N ARG A 159 13.26 7.69 -4.57
CA ARG A 159 12.30 8.74 -4.94
C ARG A 159 11.91 9.58 -3.72
N PRO A 160 11.32 10.78 -3.90
CA PRO A 160 10.85 11.61 -2.78
C PRO A 160 10.03 10.84 -1.74
N SER A 161 9.10 9.98 -2.16
CA SER A 161 8.29 9.17 -1.22
C SER A 161 9.09 8.14 -0.38
N TYR A 162 10.24 7.68 -0.87
CA TYR A 162 11.15 6.81 -0.12
C TYR A 162 12.08 7.63 0.75
N ALA A 163 12.57 8.78 0.27
CA ALA A 163 13.28 9.76 1.09
C ALA A 163 12.44 10.15 2.32
N ASP A 164 11.18 10.54 2.12
CA ASP A 164 10.23 10.86 3.21
C ASP A 164 10.07 9.68 4.18
N THR A 165 9.92 8.45 3.66
CA THR A 165 9.82 7.24 4.50
C THR A 165 11.07 7.06 5.37
N ILE A 166 12.26 7.25 4.80
CA ILE A 166 13.51 7.05 5.52
C ILE A 166 13.65 8.11 6.59
N THR A 167 13.41 9.39 6.26
CA THR A 167 13.43 10.49 7.22
C THR A 167 12.40 10.29 8.34
N ASP A 168 11.20 9.80 8.02
CA ASP A 168 10.17 9.43 9.01
C ASP A 168 10.61 8.29 9.94
N ASN A 169 11.43 7.37 9.44
CA ASN A 169 11.93 6.26 10.27
C ASN A 169 13.05 6.72 11.21
N VAL A 170 13.86 7.70 10.80
CA VAL A 170 15.04 8.14 11.56
C VAL A 170 14.86 9.45 12.34
N TYR A 171 13.75 10.18 12.17
CA TYR A 171 13.57 11.51 12.80
C TYR A 171 13.70 11.47 14.32
N ARG A 172 13.29 10.38 14.98
CA ARG A 172 13.37 10.25 16.44
C ARG A 172 14.82 10.28 16.94
N TYR A 173 15.77 9.77 16.16
CA TYR A 173 17.18 9.87 16.51
C TYR A 173 17.64 11.33 16.49
N ALA A 174 17.25 12.09 15.46
CA ALA A 174 17.54 13.53 15.38
C ALA A 174 16.89 14.32 16.53
N SER A 175 15.61 14.06 16.86
CA SER A 175 14.93 14.69 18.02
C SER A 175 15.61 14.36 19.35
N ASN A 176 16.24 13.19 19.47
CA ASN A 176 16.95 12.76 20.68
C ASN A 176 18.44 13.15 20.69
N ALA A 177 18.89 13.93 19.70
CA ALA A 177 20.30 14.29 19.49
C ALA A 177 21.26 13.09 19.30
N ASP A 178 20.75 11.96 18.80
CA ASP A 178 21.52 10.77 18.42
C ASP A 178 21.84 10.81 16.92
N TYR A 179 22.75 11.70 16.53
CA TYR A 179 22.99 12.04 15.13
C TYR A 179 23.72 10.94 14.35
N LEU A 180 24.67 10.23 14.97
CA LEU A 180 25.34 9.09 14.35
C LEU A 180 24.31 8.02 13.99
N SER A 181 23.47 7.61 14.94
CA SER A 181 22.45 6.59 14.67
C SER A 181 21.44 7.08 13.63
N CYS A 182 21.10 8.37 13.64
CA CYS A 182 20.22 8.96 12.63
C CYS A 182 20.80 8.76 11.21
N ALA A 183 22.04 9.18 10.99
CA ALA A 183 22.70 9.09 9.69
C ALA A 183 22.99 7.65 9.27
N ALA A 184 23.53 6.82 10.17
CA ALA A 184 23.84 5.42 9.90
C ALA A 184 22.58 4.63 9.51
N ASN A 185 21.47 4.81 10.24
CA ASN A 185 20.20 4.15 9.89
C ASN A 185 19.59 4.69 8.58
N ALA A 186 19.82 5.97 8.24
CA ALA A 186 19.39 6.52 6.96
C ALA A 186 20.15 5.87 5.81
N PHE A 187 21.49 5.84 5.85
CA PHE A 187 22.30 5.20 4.81
C PHE A 187 22.09 3.69 4.71
N SER A 188 21.92 3.01 5.85
CA SER A 188 21.58 1.58 5.87
C SER A 188 20.25 1.30 5.13
N GLN A 189 19.22 2.12 5.34
CA GLN A 189 17.95 2.01 4.62
C GLN A 189 18.07 2.37 3.13
N ILE A 190 18.88 3.39 2.79
CA ILE A 190 19.19 3.74 1.40
C ILE A 190 19.85 2.56 0.68
N HIS A 191 20.90 1.98 1.26
CA HIS A 191 21.58 0.79 0.71
C HIS A 191 20.62 -0.40 0.58
N THR A 192 19.75 -0.63 1.57
CA THR A 192 18.72 -1.67 1.54
C THR A 192 17.78 -1.50 0.33
N LEU A 193 17.34 -0.27 0.04
CA LEU A 193 16.52 -0.01 -1.14
C LEU A 193 17.29 -0.17 -2.45
N LEU A 194 18.55 0.26 -2.49
CA LEU A 194 19.40 0.18 -3.69
C LEU A 194 19.75 -1.27 -4.05
N SER A 195 19.95 -2.13 -3.07
CA SER A 195 20.10 -3.59 -3.25
C SER A 195 18.79 -4.33 -3.60
N GLY A 196 17.68 -3.60 -3.77
CA GLY A 196 16.38 -4.14 -4.18
C GLY A 196 15.56 -4.75 -3.03
N GLN A 197 15.98 -4.57 -1.77
CA GLN A 197 15.22 -5.00 -0.59
C GLN A 197 14.17 -3.95 -0.19
N LYS A 198 13.32 -4.31 0.77
CA LYS A 198 12.23 -3.44 1.27
C LYS A 198 12.55 -2.91 2.67
N ILE A 199 12.19 -1.64 2.91
CA ILE A 199 12.27 -0.99 4.22
C ILE A 199 10.90 -0.91 4.89
N ALA A 200 10.88 -0.63 6.19
CA ALA A 200 9.65 -0.45 6.95
C ALA A 200 8.89 0.79 6.45
N GLN A 201 7.63 0.59 6.06
CA GLN A 201 6.71 1.63 5.58
C GLN A 201 5.40 1.57 6.37
N PRO A 202 5.42 1.84 7.69
CA PRO A 202 4.26 1.62 8.57
C PRO A 202 3.02 2.38 8.10
N MET A 203 3.18 3.64 7.66
CA MET A 203 2.06 4.44 7.17
C MET A 203 1.41 3.86 5.90
N LYS A 204 2.21 3.33 4.96
CA LYS A 204 1.66 2.74 3.73
C LYS A 204 0.84 1.47 4.01
N TYR A 205 1.30 0.62 4.92
CA TYR A 205 0.60 -0.63 5.25
C TYR A 205 -0.70 -0.38 6.01
N ILE A 206 -0.70 0.54 6.99
CA ILE A 206 -1.89 0.87 7.77
C ILE A 206 -2.93 1.54 6.88
N SER A 207 -2.55 2.52 6.05
CA SER A 207 -3.49 3.18 5.13
C SER A 207 -4.06 2.22 4.10
N ASN A 208 -3.26 1.30 3.55
CA ASN A 208 -3.75 0.32 2.59
C ASN A 208 -4.69 -0.70 3.25
N LEU A 209 -4.43 -1.09 4.51
CA LEU A 209 -5.34 -1.94 5.28
C LEU A 209 -6.70 -1.26 5.51
N LEU A 210 -6.69 0.01 5.94
CA LEU A 210 -7.91 0.79 6.13
C LEU A 210 -8.67 0.96 4.81
N LEU A 211 -7.97 1.23 3.71
CA LEU A 211 -8.57 1.35 2.38
C LEU A 211 -9.19 0.01 1.94
N ALA A 212 -8.51 -1.11 2.15
CA ALA A 212 -9.03 -2.44 1.86
C ALA A 212 -10.30 -2.76 2.67
N LEU A 213 -10.33 -2.36 3.95
CA LEU A 213 -11.50 -2.55 4.82
C LEU A 213 -12.70 -1.72 4.33
N ILE A 214 -12.47 -0.45 3.96
CA ILE A 214 -13.51 0.41 3.38
C ILE A 214 -14.04 -0.18 2.06
N LEU A 215 -13.14 -0.61 1.16
CA LEU A 215 -13.52 -1.24 -0.11
C LEU A 215 -14.32 -2.52 0.09
N ALA A 216 -13.92 -3.37 1.04
CA ALA A 216 -14.64 -4.59 1.37
C ALA A 216 -16.06 -4.29 1.89
N ALA A 217 -16.20 -3.28 2.75
CA ALA A 217 -17.49 -2.84 3.26
C ALA A 217 -18.39 -2.29 2.13
N LEU A 218 -17.83 -1.50 1.22
CA LEU A 218 -18.55 -0.97 0.06
C LEU A 218 -19.02 -2.08 -0.87
N ILE A 219 -18.13 -3.02 -1.23
CA ILE A 219 -18.48 -4.18 -2.08
C ILE A 219 -19.61 -4.97 -1.42
N ASN A 220 -19.50 -5.28 -0.13
CA ASN A 220 -20.54 -6.01 0.60
C ASN A 220 -21.88 -5.25 0.59
N TYR A 221 -21.84 -3.94 0.84
CA TYR A 221 -23.03 -3.08 0.75
C TYR A 221 -23.68 -3.11 -0.64
N PHE A 222 -22.89 -3.01 -1.72
CA PHE A 222 -23.41 -3.08 -3.08
C PHE A 222 -24.00 -4.45 -3.41
N VAL A 223 -23.33 -5.55 -3.01
CA VAL A 223 -23.83 -6.92 -3.21
C VAL A 223 -25.17 -7.12 -2.50
N VAL A 224 -25.28 -6.72 -1.24
CA VAL A 224 -26.54 -6.77 -0.49
C VAL A 224 -27.58 -5.88 -1.15
N ARG A 225 -27.26 -4.63 -1.49
CA ARG A 225 -28.21 -3.70 -2.11
C ARG A 225 -28.74 -4.19 -3.46
N LEU A 226 -27.91 -4.82 -4.28
CA LEU A 226 -28.33 -5.42 -5.55
C LEU A 226 -29.17 -6.67 -5.33
N SER A 227 -28.81 -7.51 -4.36
CA SER A 227 -29.54 -8.75 -4.05
C SER A 227 -30.85 -8.52 -3.29
N SER A 228 -30.94 -7.41 -2.54
CA SER A 228 -32.15 -6.96 -1.84
C SER A 228 -33.13 -6.22 -2.74
N ARG A 229 -32.82 -6.05 -4.04
CA ARG A 229 -33.84 -5.69 -5.02
C ARG A 229 -34.77 -6.90 -5.19
N THR A 230 -35.87 -6.91 -4.42
CA THR A 230 -36.97 -7.83 -4.65
C THR A 230 -37.39 -7.71 -6.11
N ALA A 231 -37.46 -8.84 -6.83
CA ALA A 231 -38.04 -8.85 -8.17
C ALA A 231 -39.43 -8.23 -8.06
N LYS A 232 -39.66 -7.14 -8.80
CA LYS A 232 -41.03 -6.62 -8.93
C LYS A 232 -41.84 -7.76 -9.56
N PRO A 233 -43.00 -8.15 -8.97
CA PRO A 233 -43.85 -9.16 -9.59
C PRO A 233 -44.12 -8.71 -11.01
N SER A 234 -43.91 -9.58 -11.99
CA SER A 234 -44.16 -9.18 -13.38
C SER A 234 -45.64 -8.82 -13.53
N ASP A 235 -45.99 -7.87 -14.40
CA ASP A 235 -47.39 -7.46 -14.62
C ASP A 235 -48.30 -8.67 -14.91
N ARG A 236 -47.76 -9.76 -15.46
CA ARG A 236 -48.45 -11.03 -15.68
C ARG A 236 -48.80 -11.77 -14.39
N GLU A 237 -47.92 -11.81 -13.40
CA GLU A 237 -48.21 -12.43 -12.09
C GLU A 237 -49.26 -11.64 -11.31
N ILE A 238 -49.25 -10.31 -11.40
CA ILE A 238 -50.27 -9.44 -10.80
C ILE A 238 -51.63 -9.64 -11.47
N LEU A 239 -51.67 -9.73 -12.81
CA LEU A 239 -52.89 -10.00 -13.57
C LEU A 239 -53.47 -11.40 -13.27
N LEU A 240 -52.62 -12.42 -13.12
CA LEU A 240 -53.04 -13.78 -12.79
C LEU A 240 -53.56 -13.90 -11.33
N ALA A 241 -52.97 -13.16 -10.39
CA ALA A 241 -53.48 -13.10 -9.01
C ALA A 241 -54.81 -12.32 -8.90
N THR A 242 -55.07 -11.39 -9.83
CA THR A 242 -56.27 -10.55 -9.86
C THR A 242 -57.45 -11.20 -10.62
N SER A 243 -57.23 -12.32 -11.31
CA SER A 243 -58.32 -13.08 -11.96
C SER A 243 -59.15 -13.90 -10.97
N ALA A 244 -59.77 -13.23 -9.99
CA ALA A 244 -60.99 -13.73 -9.40
C ALA A 244 -62.10 -13.60 -10.47
N LYS A 245 -62.78 -14.73 -10.75
CA LYS A 245 -63.76 -14.94 -11.83
C LYS A 245 -64.69 -13.75 -12.07
N PHE A 246 -64.57 -13.11 -13.23
CA PHE A 246 -65.66 -12.31 -13.79
C PHE A 246 -66.41 -13.18 -14.82
N ALA A 247 -67.61 -13.64 -14.45
CA ALA A 247 -68.52 -14.29 -15.40
C ALA A 247 -69.29 -13.21 -16.17
N PHE A 248 -68.78 -12.83 -17.34
CA PHE A 248 -69.51 -11.94 -18.25
C PHE A 248 -70.40 -12.76 -19.19
N THR A 249 -71.70 -12.76 -18.92
CA THR A 249 -72.70 -13.23 -19.88
C THR A 249 -73.20 -12.05 -20.73
N ASN A 250 -72.94 -12.15 -22.04
CA ASN A 250 -73.33 -11.23 -23.10
C ASN A 250 -72.70 -9.82 -23.08
N PRO A 251 -71.37 -9.70 -23.26
CA PRO A 251 -70.72 -8.39 -23.40
C PRO A 251 -71.03 -7.76 -24.77
N GLN A 252 -71.84 -6.70 -24.78
CA GLN A 252 -72.00 -5.81 -25.93
C GLN A 252 -70.89 -4.76 -25.92
N ARG A 253 -70.05 -4.75 -26.96
CA ARG A 253 -68.89 -3.85 -27.08
C ARG A 253 -69.24 -2.67 -27.96
N GLN A 254 -69.48 -1.50 -27.36
CA GLN A 254 -69.69 -0.26 -28.10
C GLN A 254 -68.41 0.59 -28.04
N LEU A 255 -67.83 0.85 -29.21
CA LEU A 255 -66.61 1.64 -29.35
C LEU A 255 -66.98 3.13 -29.22
N THR A 256 -66.78 3.72 -28.04
CA THR A 256 -67.17 5.12 -27.81
C THR A 256 -66.08 6.11 -28.23
N HIS A 257 -64.80 5.80 -28.02
CA HIS A 257 -63.70 6.66 -28.47
C HIS A 257 -62.43 5.87 -28.79
N GLN A 258 -61.64 6.42 -29.71
CA GLN A 258 -60.30 5.96 -30.04
C GLN A 258 -59.35 7.14 -29.86
N SER A 259 -58.35 7.02 -28.98
CA SER A 259 -57.28 8.00 -28.84
C SER A 259 -55.95 7.40 -29.35
N LYS A 260 -55.16 8.23 -30.03
CA LYS A 260 -53.77 7.93 -30.38
C LYS A 260 -52.85 8.80 -29.54
N VAL A 261 -51.87 8.19 -28.90
CA VAL A 261 -50.81 8.88 -28.16
C VAL A 261 -49.50 8.70 -28.91
N TYR A 262 -48.81 9.81 -29.20
CA TYR A 262 -47.51 9.84 -29.87
C TYR A 262 -46.38 9.72 -28.85
N SER A 263 -45.40 8.85 -29.12
CA SER A 263 -44.20 8.69 -28.29
C SER A 263 -42.96 9.12 -29.08
N PRO A 264 -42.23 10.16 -28.66
CA PRO A 264 -41.00 10.57 -29.35
C PRO A 264 -39.83 9.61 -29.05
N PRO A 265 -38.85 9.47 -29.96
CA PRO A 265 -37.66 8.66 -29.75
C PRO A 265 -36.64 9.33 -28.81
N SER A 266 -35.94 8.53 -28.01
CA SER A 266 -34.88 8.94 -27.08
C SER A 266 -33.53 9.16 -27.80
N SER A 267 -32.88 10.29 -27.54
CA SER A 267 -31.48 10.55 -27.90
C SER A 267 -30.55 10.10 -26.78
N GLY A 268 -29.63 9.18 -27.09
CA GLY A 268 -28.53 8.80 -26.21
C GLY A 268 -27.39 9.81 -26.26
N SER A 269 -26.82 10.12 -25.09
CA SER A 269 -25.58 10.88 -24.97
C SER A 269 -24.57 10.07 -24.15
N SER A 270 -23.59 9.50 -24.83
CA SER A 270 -22.35 8.99 -24.25
C SER A 270 -21.33 10.12 -24.16
N SER A 271 -20.81 10.40 -22.97
CA SER A 271 -19.61 11.22 -22.82
C SER A 271 -18.53 10.42 -22.11
N GLY A 272 -17.49 10.10 -22.87
CA GLY A 272 -16.21 9.63 -22.36
C GLY A 272 -15.34 10.82 -21.94
N GLY A 273 -14.42 10.56 -21.02
CA GLY A 273 -13.37 11.49 -20.63
C GLY A 273 -12.20 10.70 -20.06
N ARG A 274 -11.21 10.42 -20.91
CA ARG A 274 -9.85 10.07 -20.49
C ARG A 274 -9.06 11.38 -20.39
N SER A 275 -8.27 11.53 -19.33
CA SER A 275 -7.17 12.50 -19.32
C SER A 275 -5.95 11.85 -18.70
N SER A 276 -4.89 11.82 -19.50
CA SER A 276 -3.52 11.45 -19.19
C SER A 276 -2.75 12.70 -18.75
N GLY A 277 -2.02 12.63 -17.64
CA GLY A 277 -1.02 13.61 -17.26
C GLY A 277 0.35 12.96 -17.24
N GLY A 278 1.17 13.25 -18.26
CA GLY A 278 2.62 13.06 -18.24
C GLY A 278 3.29 14.38 -17.86
N GLY A 279 4.35 14.32 -17.04
CA GLY A 279 5.15 15.46 -16.60
C GLY A 279 6.64 15.12 -16.62
N GLY A 280 7.45 16.02 -17.18
CA GLY A 280 8.85 15.83 -17.52
C GLY A 280 9.78 15.57 -16.31
N GLY A 281 10.84 14.81 -16.58
CA GLY A 281 11.80 14.40 -15.57
C GLY A 281 12.75 15.54 -15.17
N ARG A 282 12.62 16.01 -13.93
CA ARG A 282 13.78 16.48 -13.17
C ARG A 282 14.63 15.25 -12.82
N SER A 283 15.95 15.33 -12.99
CA SER A 283 16.86 14.20 -12.72
C SER A 283 17.10 13.97 -11.23
N GLY A 284 16.78 14.95 -10.38
CA GLY A 284 16.93 14.87 -8.94
C GLY A 284 15.73 15.40 -8.15
N GLY A 285 15.68 15.01 -6.89
CA GLY A 285 14.66 15.42 -5.93
C GLY A 285 14.80 14.68 -4.60
N GLY A 286 14.13 15.20 -3.59
CA GLY A 286 14.30 14.74 -2.22
C GLY A 286 13.03 14.81 -1.36
N GLY A 287 13.18 14.39 -0.12
CA GLY A 287 12.15 14.32 0.91
C GLY A 287 12.75 14.53 2.30
N GLY A 288 11.98 15.10 3.23
CA GLY A 288 12.51 15.55 4.51
C GLY A 288 11.47 15.58 5.63
N HIS A 289 11.98 15.55 6.87
CA HIS A 289 11.16 15.57 8.08
C HIS A 289 11.74 16.54 9.12
N ARG A 290 10.88 17.36 9.71
CA ARG A 290 11.25 18.32 10.76
C ARG A 290 11.24 17.67 12.14
N PHE A 291 12.17 18.03 13.02
CA PHE A 291 12.38 17.36 14.30
C PHE A 291 12.48 18.31 15.50
#